data_AF-A0A960FR57-F1
#
_entry.id   AF-A0A960FR57-F1
#
_cell.length_a   1.000
_cell.length_b   1.000
_cell.length_c   1.000
_cell.angle_alpha   90.00
_cell.angle_beta   90.00
_cell.angle_gamma   90.00
#
_symmetry.space_group_name_H-M   'P 1'
#
loop_
_entity.id
_entity.type
_entity.pdbx_description
1 polymer ?
#
loop_
_entity_poly.entity_id
_entity_poly.type
_entity_poly.pdbx_seq_one_letter_code
_entity_poly.pdbx_strand_id
1 'polypeptide(L)'
;MNGQTRRTLSALAAVLLIPLPGLAVAAPSGATQAPRASVYAGTWSGTTGQDKDLTFKVNSRGRVTYLQVGWSASGAGCQIEATTTMKSLSVPISTHKKFQVRTQMGNTSLVVAGQMLSKAKSSGSLRVTVVDTTGYGCSGSARTSWTARKGAA
;
A
#
# COMPACT_ATOMS: atom_id res chain seq x y z
N MET A 1 -13.96 -6.75 86.00
CA MET A 1 -14.07 -8.21 86.22
C MET A 1 -13.34 -8.90 85.10
N ASN A 2 -12.39 -9.77 85.48
CA ASN A 2 -11.88 -10.95 84.77
C ASN A 2 -11.31 -10.74 83.34
N GLY A 3 -10.09 -11.15 83.02
CA GLY A 3 -9.12 -11.95 83.74
C GLY A 3 -7.88 -12.14 82.86
N GLN A 4 -6.72 -12.09 83.48
CA GLN A 4 -5.44 -12.49 82.91
C GLN A 4 -5.42 -13.99 82.57
N THR A 5 -4.72 -14.38 81.50
CA THR A 5 -4.01 -15.67 81.41
C THR A 5 -2.83 -15.48 80.43
N ARG A 6 -1.64 -15.11 80.92
CA ARG A 6 -0.49 -15.95 81.33
C ARG A 6 -0.03 -16.98 80.28
N ARG A 7 1.26 -16.88 79.92
CA ARG A 7 2.31 -17.94 79.79
C ARG A 7 3.15 -17.73 78.51
N THR A 8 4.34 -17.11 78.58
CA THR A 8 5.68 -17.59 79.00
C THR A 8 6.61 -17.94 77.82
N LEU A 9 7.77 -17.27 77.84
CA LEU A 9 9.15 -17.73 77.55
C LEU A 9 9.61 -17.96 76.10
N SER A 10 10.37 -16.95 75.62
CA SER A 10 11.81 -16.99 75.26
C SER A 10 12.40 -18.23 74.58
N ALA A 11 12.90 -18.04 73.35
CA ALA A 11 14.34 -18.14 72.96
C ALA A 11 14.44 -18.01 71.41
N LEU A 12 15.00 -16.92 70.88
CA LEU A 12 16.39 -16.79 70.43
C LEU A 12 16.83 -17.83 69.39
N ALA A 13 16.76 -17.46 68.11
CA ALA A 13 17.82 -17.73 67.13
C ALA A 13 17.71 -16.72 65.98
N ALA A 14 18.66 -15.79 65.94
CA ALA A 14 18.85 -14.81 64.90
C ALA A 14 19.55 -15.44 63.68
N VAL A 15 19.12 -15.11 62.46
CA VAL A 15 20.04 -14.85 61.33
C VAL A 15 19.45 -13.74 60.47
N LEU A 16 20.28 -12.72 60.30
CA LEU A 16 20.11 -11.48 59.57
C LEU A 16 20.14 -11.72 58.05
N LEU A 17 19.17 -11.19 57.30
CA LEU A 17 19.28 -10.94 55.85
C LEU A 17 18.45 -9.70 55.49
N ILE A 18 19.16 -8.59 55.29
CA ILE A 18 18.72 -7.28 54.77
C ILE A 18 19.03 -7.30 53.25
N PRO A 19 18.45 -6.43 52.38
CA PRO A 19 17.06 -6.07 52.06
C PRO A 19 16.75 -6.42 50.58
N LEU A 20 15.59 -6.03 50.04
CA LEU A 20 15.47 -5.27 48.78
C LEU A 20 13.98 -5.01 48.47
N PRO A 21 13.56 -3.76 48.23
CA PRO A 21 12.23 -3.48 47.71
C PRO A 21 12.09 -4.13 46.34
N GLY A 22 11.20 -5.10 46.24
CA GLY A 22 10.80 -5.68 44.97
C GLY A 22 10.17 -4.58 44.12
N LEU A 23 10.97 -3.99 43.22
CA LEU A 23 10.46 -3.32 42.04
C LEU A 23 9.57 -4.31 41.31
N ALA A 24 8.25 -4.11 41.39
CA ALA A 24 7.35 -4.63 40.40
C ALA A 24 7.73 -3.97 39.07
N VAL A 25 8.55 -4.67 38.27
CA VAL A 25 8.81 -4.30 36.89
C VAL A 25 7.48 -4.44 36.16
N ALA A 26 6.76 -3.32 36.03
CA ALA A 26 5.66 -3.20 35.09
C ALA A 26 6.27 -3.39 33.69
N ALA A 27 6.20 -4.62 33.16
CA ALA A 27 6.55 -4.88 31.78
C ALA A 27 5.66 -3.98 30.90
N PRO A 28 6.23 -3.08 30.08
CA PRO A 28 5.42 -2.39 29.09
C PRO A 28 4.93 -3.45 28.13
N SER A 29 3.64 -3.78 28.24
CA SER A 29 2.92 -4.53 27.24
C SER A 29 2.85 -3.66 26.00
N GLY A 30 3.93 -3.71 25.20
CA GLY A 30 3.97 -3.21 23.85
C GLY A 30 3.05 -4.08 23.00
N ALA A 31 1.75 -3.83 23.10
CA ALA A 31 0.77 -4.36 22.15
C ALA A 31 1.25 -3.91 20.76
N THR A 32 1.84 -4.85 20.02
CA THR A 32 2.26 -4.62 18.64
C THR A 32 0.97 -4.49 17.85
N GLN A 33 0.47 -3.27 17.71
CA GLN A 33 -0.75 -2.99 16.98
C GLN A 33 -0.52 -3.40 15.53
N ALA A 34 -1.22 -4.45 15.09
CA ALA A 34 -1.18 -4.89 13.71
C ALA A 34 -1.46 -3.68 12.80
N PRO A 35 -0.63 -3.44 11.76
CA PRO A 35 -0.84 -2.32 10.86
C PRO A 35 -2.27 -2.36 10.32
N ARG A 36 -3.04 -1.29 10.55
CA ARG A 36 -4.40 -1.20 10.00
C ARG A 36 -4.31 -1.29 8.48
N ALA A 37 -5.02 -2.26 7.91
CA ALA A 37 -5.05 -2.41 6.46
C ALA A 37 -5.57 -1.13 5.80
N SER A 38 -4.90 -0.71 4.73
CA SER A 38 -5.34 0.40 3.90
C SER A 38 -6.78 0.18 3.45
N VAL A 39 -7.62 1.21 3.61
CA VAL A 39 -9.01 1.20 3.13
C VAL A 39 -9.14 0.96 1.63
N TYR A 40 -8.05 1.21 0.89
CA TYR A 40 -7.99 1.03 -0.56
C TYR A 40 -7.48 -0.35 -0.99
N ALA A 41 -7.05 -1.21 -0.06
CA ALA A 41 -6.55 -2.54 -0.36
C ALA A 41 -7.59 -3.37 -1.12
N GLY A 42 -7.18 -4.01 -2.21
CA GLY A 42 -8.05 -4.79 -3.10
C GLY A 42 -7.65 -4.66 -4.57
N THR A 43 -8.43 -5.32 -5.43
CA THR A 43 -8.31 -5.23 -6.89
C THR A 43 -9.27 -4.18 -7.41
N TRP A 44 -8.82 -3.41 -8.39
CA TRP A 44 -9.56 -2.32 -9.03
C TRP A 44 -9.57 -2.55 -10.53
N SER A 45 -10.72 -2.39 -11.17
CA SER A 45 -10.89 -2.61 -12.61
C SER A 45 -11.78 -1.52 -13.22
N GLY A 46 -11.52 -1.18 -14.49
CA GLY A 46 -12.29 -0.23 -15.26
C GLY A 46 -11.68 -0.02 -16.63
N THR A 47 -11.91 1.15 -17.22
CA THR A 47 -11.53 1.44 -18.61
C THR A 47 -10.82 2.79 -18.74
N THR A 48 -9.98 2.89 -19.77
CA THR A 48 -9.47 4.16 -20.27
C THR A 48 -10.54 4.86 -21.12
N GLY A 49 -10.38 6.16 -21.35
CA GLY A 49 -11.19 6.92 -22.30
C GLY A 49 -10.99 6.53 -23.77
N GLN A 50 -10.19 5.48 -24.05
CA GLN A 50 -10.04 4.84 -25.36
C GLN A 50 -10.73 3.46 -25.38
N ASP A 51 -11.61 3.19 -24.41
CA ASP A 51 -12.31 1.91 -24.24
C ASP A 51 -11.38 0.69 -24.11
N LYS A 52 -10.21 0.90 -23.50
CA LYS A 52 -9.26 -0.18 -23.18
C LYS A 52 -9.29 -0.53 -21.70
N ASP A 53 -9.05 -1.79 -21.38
CA ASP A 53 -9.09 -2.27 -20.00
C ASP A 53 -7.98 -1.68 -19.13
N LEU A 54 -8.32 -1.41 -17.88
CA LEU A 54 -7.40 -1.01 -16.83
C LEU A 54 -7.68 -1.83 -15.56
N THR A 55 -6.65 -2.45 -15.00
CA THR A 55 -6.73 -3.15 -13.72
C THR A 55 -5.51 -2.83 -12.86
N PHE A 56 -5.70 -2.57 -11.57
CA PHE A 56 -4.61 -2.41 -10.63
C PHE A 56 -4.93 -3.04 -9.28
N LYS A 57 -3.89 -3.42 -8.52
CA LYS A 57 -4.05 -3.99 -7.18
C LYS A 57 -3.36 -3.11 -6.15
N VAL A 58 -4.03 -2.91 -5.02
CA VAL A 58 -3.51 -2.20 -3.85
C VAL A 58 -3.39 -3.19 -2.71
N ASN A 59 -2.24 -3.28 -2.06
CA ASN A 59 -2.05 -4.15 -0.90
C ASN A 59 -2.54 -3.51 0.41
N SER A 60 -2.52 -4.28 1.50
CA SER A 60 -2.88 -3.82 2.85
C SER A 60 -2.02 -2.66 3.36
N ARG A 61 -0.84 -2.42 2.80
CA ARG A 61 0.04 -1.28 3.13
C ARG A 61 -0.25 -0.03 2.31
N GLY A 62 -1.29 -0.03 1.47
CA GLY A 62 -1.66 1.13 0.64
C GLY A 62 -0.71 1.37 -0.52
N ARG A 63 -0.10 0.31 -1.06
CA ARG A 63 0.79 0.38 -2.23
C ARG A 63 0.15 -0.30 -3.43
N VAL A 64 0.27 0.32 -4.60
CA VAL A 64 -0.04 -0.30 -5.89
C VAL A 64 1.05 -1.34 -6.18
N THR A 65 0.65 -2.59 -6.34
CA THR A 65 1.55 -3.74 -6.54
C THR A 65 1.44 -4.37 -7.92
N TYR A 66 0.37 -4.07 -8.64
CA TYR A 66 0.09 -4.57 -9.96
C TYR A 66 -0.65 -3.50 -10.75
N LEU A 67 -0.35 -3.37 -12.03
CA LEU A 67 -1.05 -2.52 -12.97
C LEU A 67 -1.03 -3.16 -14.36
N GLN A 68 -2.20 -3.31 -14.96
CA GLN A 68 -2.40 -3.64 -16.35
C GLN A 68 -3.21 -2.51 -16.98
N VAL A 69 -2.77 -2.01 -18.13
CA VAL A 69 -3.48 -0.95 -18.85
C VAL A 69 -3.32 -1.14 -20.34
N GLY A 70 -4.44 -1.16 -21.06
CA GLY A 70 -4.48 -1.09 -22.51
C GLY A 70 -4.43 0.35 -23.01
N TRP A 71 -3.83 0.54 -24.17
CA TRP A 71 -3.69 1.85 -24.81
C TRP A 71 -3.61 1.74 -26.33
N SER A 72 -3.98 2.84 -26.99
CA SER A 72 -3.78 3.03 -28.43
C SER A 72 -3.07 4.36 -28.65
N ALA A 73 -2.02 4.37 -29.48
CA ALA A 73 -1.29 5.56 -29.86
C ALA A 73 -1.15 5.62 -31.38
N SER A 74 -1.36 6.79 -31.95
CA SER A 74 -1.23 7.04 -33.39
C SER A 74 -0.16 8.10 -33.65
N GLY A 75 0.57 7.94 -34.75
CA GLY A 75 1.47 8.96 -35.27
C GLY A 75 2.32 8.44 -36.42
N ALA A 76 2.90 9.35 -37.22
CA ALA A 76 3.77 9.05 -38.35
C ALA A 76 3.31 7.85 -39.23
N GLY A 77 2.01 7.81 -39.57
CA GLY A 77 1.44 6.80 -40.45
C GLY A 77 1.16 5.43 -39.80
N CYS A 78 1.34 5.30 -38.49
CA CYS A 78 1.05 4.06 -37.77
C CYS A 78 0.03 4.25 -36.63
N GLN A 79 -0.71 3.18 -36.35
CA GLN A 79 -1.54 3.01 -35.15
C GLN A 79 -0.99 1.81 -34.39
N ILE A 80 -0.65 2.03 -33.12
CA ILE A 80 -0.13 1.02 -32.21
C ILE A 80 -1.19 0.78 -31.15
N GLU A 81 -1.58 -0.47 -30.97
CA GLU A 81 -2.41 -0.89 -29.84
C GLU A 81 -1.64 -1.91 -29.01
N ALA A 82 -1.62 -1.72 -27.70
CA ALA A 82 -0.92 -2.62 -26.81
C ALA A 82 -1.52 -2.62 -25.40
N THR A 83 -1.18 -3.66 -24.66
CA THR A 83 -1.48 -3.77 -23.22
C THR A 83 -0.17 -3.87 -22.47
N THR A 84 0.04 -2.96 -21.52
CA THR A 84 1.20 -2.97 -20.64
C THR A 84 0.83 -3.56 -19.30
N THR A 85 1.56 -4.60 -18.88
CA THR A 85 1.40 -5.23 -17.57
C THR A 85 2.66 -5.04 -16.73
N MET A 86 2.49 -4.50 -15.53
CA MET A 86 3.53 -4.27 -14.54
C MET A 86 3.18 -5.05 -13.27
N LYS A 87 4.11 -5.92 -12.85
CA LYS A 87 3.99 -6.76 -11.65
C LYS A 87 4.99 -6.29 -10.59
N SER A 88 4.78 -6.69 -9.35
CA SER A 88 5.70 -6.43 -8.23
C SER A 88 6.02 -4.95 -8.00
N LEU A 89 5.06 -4.06 -8.29
CA LEU A 89 5.20 -2.63 -8.01
C LEU A 89 5.22 -2.37 -6.49
N SER A 90 5.78 -1.22 -6.09
CA SER A 90 5.77 -0.76 -4.69
C SER A 90 5.42 0.73 -4.59
N VAL A 91 4.46 1.17 -5.42
CA VAL A 91 4.11 2.58 -5.56
C VAL A 91 3.15 2.99 -4.44
N PRO A 92 3.51 3.91 -3.53
CA PRO A 92 2.64 4.31 -2.44
C PRO A 92 1.46 5.17 -2.95
N ILE A 93 0.28 4.98 -2.35
CA ILE A 93 -0.79 5.97 -2.40
C ILE A 93 -0.46 7.05 -1.38
N SER A 94 -0.30 8.29 -1.82
CA SER A 94 0.05 9.42 -0.98
C SER A 94 -1.07 9.80 0.00
N THR A 95 -0.76 10.65 0.96
CA THR A 95 -1.73 11.27 1.88
C THR A 95 -2.84 12.03 1.14
N HIS A 96 -2.53 12.61 -0.02
CA HIS A 96 -3.49 13.26 -0.92
C HIS A 96 -4.26 12.27 -1.81
N LYS A 97 -4.22 10.96 -1.49
CA LYS A 97 -4.91 9.88 -2.19
C LYS A 97 -4.46 9.68 -3.64
N LYS A 98 -3.23 10.10 -4.00
CA LYS A 98 -2.70 10.03 -5.37
C LYS A 98 -1.61 8.96 -5.50
N PHE A 99 -1.48 8.38 -6.69
CA PHE A 99 -0.37 7.50 -7.03
C PHE A 99 0.10 7.78 -8.47
N GLN A 100 1.34 7.43 -8.77
CA GLN A 100 1.87 7.53 -10.12
C GLN A 100 2.81 6.36 -10.40
N VAL A 101 2.55 5.64 -11.49
CA VAL A 101 3.42 4.61 -12.03
C VAL A 101 4.10 5.18 -13.27
N ARG A 102 5.43 5.08 -13.33
CA ARG A 102 6.22 5.45 -14.51
C ARG A 102 7.02 4.23 -14.94
N THR A 103 7.02 3.94 -16.23
CA THR A 103 7.83 2.85 -16.80
C THR A 103 8.38 3.27 -18.15
N GLN A 104 9.54 2.69 -18.47
CA GLN A 104 10.22 2.83 -19.75
C GLN A 104 10.45 1.42 -20.30
N MET A 105 10.00 1.15 -21.52
CA MET A 105 10.12 -0.13 -22.20
C MET A 105 10.76 0.12 -23.57
N GLY A 106 12.08 -0.03 -23.65
CA GLY A 106 12.86 0.44 -24.80
C GLY A 106 12.61 1.93 -25.02
N ASN A 107 12.11 2.28 -26.20
CA ASN A 107 11.79 3.65 -26.57
C ASN A 107 10.34 4.07 -26.27
N THR A 108 9.59 3.25 -25.54
CA THR A 108 8.23 3.58 -25.09
C THR A 108 8.26 4.05 -23.65
N SER A 109 7.74 5.24 -23.39
CA SER A 109 7.52 5.78 -22.05
C SER A 109 6.04 5.76 -21.70
N LEU A 110 5.71 5.30 -20.49
CA LEU A 110 4.33 5.21 -20.01
C LEU A 110 4.21 5.76 -18.59
N VAL A 111 3.25 6.66 -18.40
CA VAL A 111 2.93 7.29 -17.11
C VAL A 111 1.45 7.10 -16.80
N VAL A 112 1.15 6.41 -15.71
CA VAL A 112 -0.21 6.25 -15.18
C VAL A 112 -0.31 6.99 -13.87
N ALA A 113 -1.07 8.08 -13.85
CA ALA A 113 -1.38 8.84 -12.63
C ALA A 113 -2.82 8.55 -12.22
N GLY A 114 -3.05 8.36 -10.93
CA GLY A 114 -4.37 8.08 -10.37
C GLY A 114 -4.66 8.79 -9.05
N GLN A 115 -5.94 8.92 -8.73
CA GLN A 115 -6.46 9.46 -7.50
C GLN A 115 -7.62 8.61 -6.98
N MET A 116 -7.53 8.19 -5.72
CA MET A 116 -8.63 7.49 -5.04
C MET A 116 -9.70 8.52 -4.66
N LEU A 117 -10.84 8.51 -5.36
CA LEU A 117 -11.95 9.43 -5.13
C LEU A 117 -12.78 9.02 -3.91
N SER A 118 -12.94 7.70 -3.72
CA SER A 118 -13.63 7.11 -2.57
C SER A 118 -13.07 5.72 -2.26
N LYS A 119 -13.65 5.03 -1.27
CA LYS A 119 -13.29 3.63 -0.97
C LYS A 119 -13.60 2.66 -2.13
N ALA A 120 -14.45 3.06 -3.09
CA ALA A 120 -14.93 2.20 -4.18
C ALA A 120 -14.69 2.76 -5.59
N LYS A 121 -14.21 4.02 -5.73
CA LYS A 121 -13.99 4.69 -7.03
C LYS A 121 -12.61 5.34 -7.10
N SER A 122 -11.96 5.19 -8.25
CA SER A 122 -10.66 5.78 -8.58
C SER A 122 -10.69 6.32 -10.02
N SER A 123 -9.90 7.35 -10.29
CA SER A 123 -9.78 7.92 -11.64
C SER A 123 -8.39 8.50 -11.87
N GLY A 124 -8.04 8.72 -13.12
CA GLY A 124 -6.75 9.32 -13.44
C GLY A 124 -6.51 9.57 -14.90
N SER A 125 -5.23 9.65 -15.25
CA SER A 125 -4.75 9.85 -16.60
C SER A 125 -3.65 8.87 -16.95
N LEU A 126 -3.61 8.47 -18.22
CA LEU A 126 -2.56 7.72 -18.86
C LEU A 126 -1.89 8.63 -19.90
N ARG A 127 -0.56 8.59 -19.95
CA ARG A 127 0.24 9.16 -21.02
C ARG A 127 1.18 8.10 -21.55
N VAL A 128 1.21 7.94 -22.88
CA VAL A 128 2.12 7.04 -23.58
C VAL A 128 2.85 7.83 -24.65
N THR A 129 4.15 7.58 -24.79
CA THR A 129 4.98 8.13 -25.86
C THR A 129 5.82 7.00 -26.42
N VAL A 130 5.67 6.70 -27.70
CA VAL A 130 6.44 5.71 -28.44
C VAL A 130 7.36 6.46 -29.40
N VAL A 131 8.65 6.18 -29.32
CA VAL A 131 9.64 6.73 -30.25
C VAL A 131 10.26 5.57 -31.02
N ASP A 132 9.93 5.38 -32.29
CA ASP A 132 10.69 4.45 -33.11
C ASP A 132 11.98 5.11 -33.60
N THR A 133 13.11 4.43 -33.40
CA THR A 133 14.45 4.85 -33.84
C THR A 133 15.00 3.95 -34.96
N THR A 134 14.23 2.95 -35.43
CA THR A 134 14.71 1.87 -36.30
C THR A 134 14.43 2.07 -37.80
N GLY A 135 13.97 3.26 -38.21
CA GLY A 135 13.94 3.68 -39.61
C GLY A 135 12.60 3.50 -40.34
N TYR A 136 11.61 2.84 -39.72
CA TYR A 136 10.24 2.73 -40.26
C TYR A 136 9.33 3.89 -39.82
N GLY A 137 9.82 4.77 -38.94
CA GLY A 137 9.21 6.05 -38.61
C GLY A 137 8.00 5.99 -37.66
N CYS A 138 7.70 4.83 -37.06
CA CYS A 138 6.48 4.66 -36.27
C CYS A 138 6.60 5.30 -34.87
N SER A 139 6.37 6.61 -34.78
CA SER A 139 6.32 7.36 -33.53
C SER A 139 4.90 7.82 -33.25
N GLY A 140 4.50 7.81 -31.98
CA GLY A 140 3.15 8.15 -31.59
C GLY A 140 3.06 8.55 -30.13
N SER A 141 2.03 9.31 -29.79
CA SER A 141 1.75 9.60 -28.39
C SER A 141 0.25 9.60 -28.13
N ALA A 142 -0.12 9.21 -26.92
CA ALA A 142 -1.50 9.19 -26.48
C ALA A 142 -1.60 9.78 -25.08
N ARG A 143 -2.69 10.51 -24.85
CA ARG A 143 -3.11 10.91 -23.53
C ARG A 143 -4.60 10.62 -23.40
N THR A 144 -4.96 9.89 -22.35
CA THR A 144 -6.35 9.53 -22.08
C THR A 144 -6.62 9.59 -20.59
N SER A 145 -7.87 9.82 -20.22
CA SER A 145 -8.35 9.61 -18.85
C SER A 145 -8.62 8.12 -18.62
N TRP A 146 -8.84 7.75 -17.36
CA TRP A 146 -9.36 6.43 -16.99
C TRP A 146 -10.20 6.50 -15.71
N THR A 147 -11.10 5.54 -15.54
CA THR A 147 -11.85 5.35 -14.30
C THR A 147 -11.82 3.88 -13.89
N ALA A 148 -11.89 3.60 -12.59
CA ALA A 148 -11.89 2.26 -12.05
C ALA A 148 -12.78 2.15 -10.81
N ARG A 149 -13.34 0.96 -10.62
CA ARG A 149 -14.10 0.58 -9.42
C ARG A 149 -13.36 -0.52 -8.69
N LYS A 150 -13.50 -0.52 -7.37
CA LYS A 150 -12.99 -1.61 -6.54
C LYS A 150 -13.85 -2.85 -6.79
N GLY A 151 -13.22 -4.00 -7.04
CA GLY A 151 -13.90 -5.29 -7.10
C GLY A 151 -14.55 -5.62 -5.75
N ALA A 152 -15.63 -6.39 -5.78
CA ALA A 152 -16.16 -7.00 -4.57
C ALA A 152 -15.07 -7.87 -3.95
N ALA A 153 -14.85 -7.70 -2.64
CA ALA A 153 -13.90 -8.49 -1.87
C ALA A 153 -14.44 -9.90 -1.63
#